data_AF-A0AAP3EFQ2-F1
#
_entry.id   AF-A0AAP3EFQ2-F1
#
_cell.length_a   1.000
_cell.length_b   1.000
_cell.length_c   1.000
_cell.angle_alpha   90.00
_cell.angle_beta   90.00
_cell.angle_gamma   90.00
#
_symmetry.space_group_name_H-M   'P 1'
#
loop_
_entity.id
_entity.type
_entity.pdbx_description
1 polymer ?
#
loop_
_entity_poly.entity_id
_entity_poly.type
_entity_poly.pdbx_seq_one_letter_code
_entity_poly.pdbx_strand_id
1 'polypeptide(L)'
;MEITNVATQGTSITNSQASDEVKAQIASRGDSVLSGGIAVLYMFMNLLSELADAKYGQMQQKADVSRQAQDMANRVDEAIAQVAKQGDKATVNLPADVVKYMSDNGFEVDGMSISAYLSHNDPSAVYLKKLLDKIAAAGPEGMQSASWQDVISYMDEHGIKVDGQRCCDYIWGLTEVGQQSWQSISKVHMQQIANALGAAGGLDKGKLQAVKSALESVSNRASDFVSQSQLQLQKIMQTYNVTVSLLNSMQTMLAEMNKSIAQNVR
;
A
#
# COMPACT_ATOMS: atom_id res chain seq x y z
N MET A 1 1.45 27.22 -59.17
CA MET A 1 0.04 27.01 -59.55
C MET A 1 -0.78 27.68 -58.46
N GLU A 2 -1.19 28.93 -58.71
CA GLU A 2 -2.16 29.63 -57.88
C GLU A 2 -3.48 28.88 -57.93
N ILE A 3 -4.17 28.75 -56.80
CA ILE A 3 -5.59 28.41 -56.76
C ILE A 3 -6.28 29.40 -55.82
N THR A 4 -7.35 29.94 -56.38
CA THR A 4 -8.01 31.19 -56.07
C THR A 4 -8.95 31.09 -54.86
N ASN A 5 -9.09 32.25 -54.23
CA ASN A 5 -10.04 32.65 -53.19
C ASN A 5 -11.47 32.13 -53.39
N VAL A 6 -12.09 31.54 -52.36
CA VAL A 6 -13.55 31.54 -52.19
C VAL A 6 -13.86 31.95 -50.75
N ALA A 7 -14.16 33.24 -50.58
CA ALA A 7 -14.71 33.79 -49.36
C ALA A 7 -16.01 33.06 -49.02
N THR A 8 -16.02 32.38 -47.87
CA THR A 8 -17.25 31.83 -47.29
C THR A 8 -17.99 33.01 -46.67
N GLN A 9 -18.90 33.61 -47.43
CA GLN A 9 -19.82 34.63 -46.93
C GLN A 9 -20.61 34.01 -45.78
N GLY A 10 -20.33 34.47 -44.56
CA GLY A 10 -21.24 34.30 -43.45
C GLY A 10 -22.58 34.92 -43.82
N THR A 11 -23.63 34.11 -43.82
CA THR A 11 -25.01 34.58 -43.97
C THR A 11 -25.44 35.29 -42.69
N SER A 12 -24.92 36.50 -42.49
CA SER A 12 -25.60 37.51 -41.68
C SER A 12 -26.82 37.99 -42.46
N ILE A 13 -27.92 37.21 -42.42
CA ILE A 13 -29.23 37.72 -42.78
C ILE A 13 -29.78 38.43 -41.54
N THR A 14 -29.24 39.61 -41.26
CA THR A 14 -29.91 40.59 -40.42
C THR A 14 -30.98 41.20 -41.31
N ASN A 15 -32.16 40.56 -41.39
CA ASN A 15 -33.28 41.15 -42.10
C ASN A 15 -33.75 42.37 -41.30
N SER A 16 -33.32 43.55 -41.71
CA SER A 16 -33.66 44.85 -41.12
C SER A 16 -35.16 45.18 -41.19
N GLN A 17 -35.97 44.30 -41.80
CA GLN A 17 -37.42 44.42 -41.94
C GLN A 17 -38.24 43.44 -41.07
N ALA A 18 -37.61 42.61 -40.22
CA ALA A 18 -38.35 41.76 -39.29
C ALA A 18 -39.07 42.63 -38.24
N SER A 19 -40.37 42.35 -37.98
CA SER A 19 -41.15 43.04 -36.96
C SER A 19 -40.49 42.91 -35.58
N ASP A 20 -40.68 43.89 -34.70
CA ASP A 20 -40.08 43.90 -33.36
C ASP A 20 -40.45 42.65 -32.55
N GLU A 21 -41.60 42.05 -32.85
CA GLU A 21 -42.06 40.78 -32.28
C GLU A 21 -41.18 39.58 -32.69
N VAL A 22 -40.75 39.53 -33.97
CA VAL A 22 -39.84 38.48 -34.48
C VAL A 22 -38.42 38.68 -33.93
N LYS A 23 -37.94 39.92 -33.83
CA LYS A 23 -36.65 40.23 -33.20
C LYS A 23 -36.64 39.87 -31.72
N ALA A 24 -37.71 40.17 -30.98
CA ALA A 24 -37.87 39.79 -29.58
C ALA A 24 -37.98 38.27 -29.39
N GLN A 25 -38.64 37.55 -30.30
CA GLN A 25 -38.72 36.09 -30.26
C GLN A 25 -37.36 35.41 -30.51
N ILE A 26 -36.56 35.96 -31.43
CA ILE A 26 -35.20 35.47 -31.72
C ILE A 26 -34.27 35.76 -30.54
N ALA A 27 -34.35 36.95 -29.94
CA ALA A 27 -33.60 37.32 -28.74
C ALA A 27 -33.96 36.44 -27.53
N SER A 28 -35.25 36.21 -27.29
CA SER A 28 -35.76 35.34 -26.21
C SER A 28 -35.30 33.89 -26.37
N ARG A 29 -35.24 33.37 -27.60
CA ARG A 29 -34.70 32.03 -27.89
C ARG A 29 -33.18 31.96 -27.73
N GLY A 30 -32.45 33.00 -28.12
CA GLY A 30 -31.00 33.10 -27.93
C GLY A 30 -30.60 33.11 -26.45
N ASP A 31 -31.34 33.84 -25.62
CA ASP A 31 -31.12 33.90 -24.17
C ASP A 31 -31.39 32.55 -23.49
N SER A 32 -32.43 31.81 -23.90
CA SER A 32 -32.72 30.44 -23.43
C SER A 32 -31.62 29.44 -23.78
N VAL A 33 -31.01 29.54 -24.98
CA VAL A 33 -29.96 28.60 -25.43
C VAL A 33 -28.62 28.92 -24.77
N LEU A 34 -28.26 30.20 -24.65
CA LEU A 34 -27.01 30.63 -24.01
C LEU A 34 -27.05 30.44 -22.48
N SER A 35 -28.18 30.75 -21.83
CA SER A 35 -28.36 30.46 -20.39
C SER A 35 -28.34 28.95 -20.10
N GLY A 36 -28.94 28.13 -20.96
CA GLY A 36 -28.85 26.66 -20.89
C GLY A 36 -27.41 26.15 -21.05
N GLY A 37 -26.64 26.71 -21.99
CA GLY A 37 -25.22 26.39 -22.18
C GLY A 37 -24.36 26.76 -20.97
N ILE A 38 -24.62 27.90 -20.34
CA ILE A 38 -23.97 28.34 -19.10
C ILE A 38 -24.25 27.38 -17.94
N ALA A 39 -25.50 26.92 -17.78
CA ALA A 39 -25.88 25.96 -16.73
C ALA A 39 -25.12 24.62 -16.88
N VAL A 40 -24.94 24.14 -18.12
CA VAL A 40 -24.16 22.92 -18.42
C VAL A 40 -22.68 23.10 -18.07
N LEU A 41 -22.08 24.26 -18.37
CA LEU A 41 -20.68 24.51 -18.00
C LEU A 41 -20.50 24.59 -16.48
N TYR A 42 -21.44 25.19 -15.73
CA TYR A 42 -21.41 25.16 -14.27
C TYR A 42 -21.53 23.74 -13.71
N MET A 43 -22.39 22.90 -14.31
CA MET A 43 -22.48 21.47 -13.94
C MET A 43 -21.16 20.74 -14.21
N PHE A 44 -20.49 21.00 -15.33
CA PHE A 44 -19.18 20.43 -15.61
C PHE A 44 -18.10 20.93 -14.64
N MET A 45 -18.10 22.21 -14.26
CA MET A 45 -17.16 22.72 -13.25
C MET A 45 -17.34 22.02 -11.91
N ASN A 46 -18.58 21.86 -11.44
CA ASN A 46 -18.86 21.14 -10.20
C ASN A 46 -18.38 19.69 -10.26
N LEU A 47 -18.67 18.98 -11.36
CA LEU A 47 -18.19 17.61 -11.55
C LEU A 47 -16.67 17.52 -11.57
N LEU A 48 -15.99 18.45 -12.25
CA LEU A 48 -14.52 18.48 -12.31
C LEU A 48 -13.91 18.76 -10.93
N SER A 49 -14.52 19.64 -10.13
CA SER A 49 -14.13 19.88 -8.74
C SER A 49 -14.30 18.63 -7.87
N GLU A 50 -15.45 17.95 -7.95
CA GLU A 50 -15.68 16.70 -7.22
C GLU A 50 -14.67 15.60 -7.60
N LEU A 51 -14.38 15.46 -8.90
CA LEU A 51 -13.38 14.53 -9.40
C LEU A 51 -11.98 14.88 -8.91
N ALA A 52 -11.63 16.16 -8.87
CA ALA A 52 -10.36 16.64 -8.35
C ALA A 52 -10.23 16.28 -6.85
N ASP A 53 -11.23 16.63 -6.03
CA ASP A 53 -11.22 16.39 -4.59
C ASP A 53 -11.12 14.90 -4.27
N ALA A 54 -11.90 14.06 -4.95
CA ALA A 54 -11.83 12.61 -4.82
C ALA A 54 -10.43 12.08 -5.19
N LYS A 55 -9.83 12.59 -6.27
CA LYS A 55 -8.48 12.20 -6.69
C LYS A 55 -7.41 12.66 -5.72
N TYR A 56 -7.51 13.88 -5.17
CA TYR A 56 -6.62 14.37 -4.13
C TYR A 56 -6.68 13.49 -2.88
N GLY A 57 -7.88 13.12 -2.44
CA GLY A 57 -8.07 12.21 -1.29
C GLY A 57 -7.41 10.85 -1.51
N GLN A 58 -7.62 10.23 -2.67
CA GLN A 58 -6.98 8.96 -3.02
C GLN A 58 -5.45 9.09 -3.12
N MET A 59 -4.96 10.17 -3.71
CA MET A 59 -3.53 10.44 -3.85
C MET A 59 -2.86 10.58 -2.47
N GLN A 60 -3.50 11.29 -1.53
CA GLN A 60 -2.99 11.44 -0.18
C GLN A 60 -2.87 10.08 0.54
N GLN A 61 -3.94 9.29 0.53
CA GLN A 61 -3.95 7.96 1.14
C GLN A 61 -2.88 7.04 0.54
N LYS A 62 -2.71 7.05 -0.79
CA LYS A 62 -1.70 6.22 -1.45
C LYS A 62 -0.28 6.73 -1.23
N ALA A 63 -0.07 8.04 -1.10
CA ALA A 63 1.22 8.58 -0.72
C ALA A 63 1.63 8.12 0.69
N ASP A 64 0.68 8.07 1.63
CA ASP A 64 0.92 7.58 2.98
C ASP A 64 1.23 6.08 2.98
N VAL A 65 0.48 5.27 2.23
CA VAL A 65 0.77 3.83 2.04
C VAL A 65 2.16 3.60 1.45
N SER A 66 2.57 4.39 0.44
CA SER A 66 3.90 4.29 -0.17
C SER A 66 5.00 4.51 0.86
N ARG A 67 4.92 5.63 1.62
CA ARG A 67 5.89 5.97 2.66
C ARG A 67 5.95 4.92 3.76
N GLN A 68 4.80 4.51 4.29
CA GLN A 68 4.74 3.52 5.36
C GLN A 68 5.24 2.15 4.90
N ALA A 69 4.90 1.71 3.70
CA ALA A 69 5.40 0.45 3.14
C ALA A 69 6.93 0.48 2.97
N GLN A 70 7.49 1.62 2.54
CA GLN A 70 8.94 1.80 2.44
C GLN A 70 9.61 1.73 3.82
N ASP A 71 9.05 2.40 4.83
CA ASP A 71 9.56 2.36 6.20
C ASP A 71 9.52 0.94 6.76
N MET A 72 8.44 0.19 6.52
CA MET A 72 8.35 -1.21 6.92
C MET A 72 9.37 -2.08 6.18
N ALA A 73 9.58 -1.86 4.87
CA ALA A 73 10.60 -2.58 4.10
C ALA A 73 12.01 -2.34 4.65
N ASN A 74 12.31 -1.11 5.07
CA ASN A 74 13.58 -0.76 5.71
C ASN A 74 13.76 -1.50 7.06
N ARG A 75 12.70 -1.63 7.86
CA ARG A 75 12.74 -2.42 9.12
C ARG A 75 12.98 -3.91 8.86
N VAL A 76 12.41 -4.45 7.78
CA VAL A 76 12.72 -5.83 7.35
C VAL A 76 14.16 -5.95 6.88
N ASP A 77 14.70 -4.93 6.20
CA ASP A 77 16.11 -4.89 5.79
C ASP A 77 17.07 -4.91 6.99
N GLU A 78 16.73 -4.19 8.07
CA GLU A 78 17.47 -4.27 9.33
C GLU A 78 17.45 -5.69 9.92
N ALA A 79 16.31 -6.38 9.89
CA ALA A 79 16.19 -7.76 10.33
C ALA A 79 17.04 -8.71 9.45
N ILE A 80 17.03 -8.51 8.13
CA ILE A 80 17.90 -9.24 7.18
C ILE A 80 19.38 -9.02 7.51
N ALA A 81 19.77 -7.79 7.83
CA ALA A 81 21.14 -7.46 8.21
C ALA A 81 21.56 -8.12 9.53
N GLN A 82 20.63 -8.25 10.50
CA GLN A 82 20.88 -8.98 11.74
C GLN A 82 21.13 -10.47 11.49
N VAL A 83 20.26 -11.11 10.69
CA VAL A 83 20.42 -12.51 10.28
C VAL A 83 21.75 -12.72 9.55
N ALA A 84 22.11 -11.82 8.63
CA ALA A 84 23.36 -11.91 7.89
C ALA A 84 24.62 -11.85 8.79
N LYS A 85 24.56 -11.17 9.94
CA LYS A 85 25.66 -11.14 10.92
C LYS A 85 25.75 -12.41 11.76
N GLN A 86 24.62 -13.10 11.96
CA GLN A 86 24.53 -14.30 12.80
C GLN A 86 24.83 -15.59 12.02
N GLY A 87 24.79 -15.54 10.69
CA GLY A 87 25.20 -16.63 9.78
C GLY A 87 24.08 -17.09 8.85
N ASP A 88 24.41 -17.91 7.85
CA ASP A 88 23.49 -18.30 6.78
C ASP A 88 22.26 -19.10 7.24
N LYS A 89 22.31 -19.70 8.44
CA LYS A 89 21.22 -20.46 9.05
C LYS A 89 20.49 -19.69 10.16
N ALA A 90 20.86 -18.45 10.43
CA ALA A 90 20.17 -17.67 11.45
C ALA A 90 18.73 -17.36 11.02
N THR A 91 17.84 -17.31 11.98
CA THR A 91 16.44 -16.92 11.77
C THR A 91 16.12 -15.77 12.72
N VAL A 92 15.19 -14.90 12.31
CA VAL A 92 14.72 -13.82 13.18
C VAL A 92 13.23 -13.59 12.97
N ASN A 93 12.55 -13.22 14.04
CA ASN A 93 11.17 -12.77 13.98
C ASN A 93 11.05 -11.46 13.21
N LEU A 94 9.98 -11.33 12.43
CA LEU A 94 9.62 -10.05 11.83
C LEU A 94 9.27 -9.03 12.94
N PRO A 95 9.63 -7.75 12.75
CA PRO A 95 9.18 -6.69 13.65
C PRO A 95 7.64 -6.68 13.77
N ALA A 96 7.13 -6.55 15.01
CA ALA A 96 5.70 -6.69 15.29
C ALA A 96 4.83 -5.65 14.56
N ASP A 97 5.37 -4.45 14.37
CA ASP A 97 4.79 -3.36 13.60
C ASP A 97 4.66 -3.70 12.10
N VAL A 98 5.64 -4.41 11.52
CA VAL A 98 5.56 -4.88 10.13
C VAL A 98 4.44 -5.91 9.99
N VAL A 99 4.38 -6.88 10.90
CA VAL A 99 3.32 -7.91 10.91
C VAL A 99 1.95 -7.26 11.03
N LYS A 100 1.81 -6.31 11.97
CA LYS A 100 0.57 -5.56 12.14
C LYS A 100 0.20 -4.77 10.89
N TYR A 101 1.14 -4.01 10.34
CA TYR A 101 0.90 -3.20 9.14
C TYR A 101 0.45 -4.05 7.95
N MET A 102 1.12 -5.17 7.70
CA MET A 102 0.75 -6.09 6.62
C MET A 102 -0.62 -6.73 6.86
N SER A 103 -0.93 -7.11 8.10
CA SER A 103 -2.22 -7.68 8.47
C SER A 103 -3.36 -6.67 8.32
N ASP A 104 -3.20 -5.46 8.88
CA ASP A 104 -4.23 -4.42 8.89
C ASP A 104 -4.59 -3.95 7.46
N ASN A 105 -3.62 -3.98 6.55
CA ASN A 105 -3.81 -3.60 5.15
C ASN A 105 -4.11 -4.78 4.21
N GLY A 106 -4.11 -6.01 4.72
CA GLY A 106 -4.35 -7.21 3.90
C GLY A 106 -3.28 -7.44 2.83
N PHE A 107 -2.03 -7.06 3.10
CA PHE A 107 -0.93 -7.32 2.18
C PHE A 107 -0.47 -8.78 2.29
N GLU A 108 -0.20 -9.37 1.14
CA GLU A 108 0.16 -10.77 1.02
C GLU A 108 1.62 -10.95 0.64
N VAL A 109 2.20 -12.06 1.08
CA VAL A 109 3.53 -12.53 0.69
C VAL A 109 3.33 -13.91 0.05
N ASP A 110 3.82 -14.09 -1.17
CA ASP A 110 3.63 -15.32 -1.95
C ASP A 110 2.16 -15.79 -2.05
N GLY A 111 1.21 -14.85 -2.07
CA GLY A 111 -0.23 -15.13 -2.14
C GLY A 111 -0.84 -15.63 -0.81
N MET A 112 -0.14 -15.45 0.30
CA MET A 112 -0.60 -15.79 1.65
C MET A 112 -0.64 -14.55 2.54
N SER A 113 -1.56 -14.55 3.51
CA SER A 113 -1.53 -13.54 4.57
C SER A 113 -0.23 -13.64 5.37
N ILE A 114 0.21 -12.53 5.96
CA ILE A 114 1.46 -12.51 6.74
C ILE A 114 1.45 -13.53 7.89
N SER A 115 0.31 -13.75 8.54
CA SER A 115 0.17 -14.74 9.60
C SER A 115 0.33 -16.17 9.09
N ALA A 116 -0.29 -16.49 7.95
CA ALA A 116 -0.15 -17.79 7.31
C ALA A 116 1.29 -18.00 6.82
N TYR A 117 1.90 -16.99 6.23
CA TYR A 117 3.28 -17.02 5.76
C TYR A 117 4.27 -17.29 6.90
N LEU A 118 4.12 -16.61 8.04
CA LEU A 118 4.91 -16.85 9.24
C LEU A 118 4.76 -18.29 9.73
N SER A 119 3.53 -18.79 9.85
CA SER A 119 3.29 -20.15 10.34
C SER A 119 3.81 -21.24 9.42
N HIS A 120 3.79 -21.01 8.09
CA HIS A 120 4.22 -21.99 7.10
C HIS A 120 5.75 -22.05 6.97
N ASN A 121 6.42 -20.93 7.22
CA ASN A 121 7.85 -20.79 6.97
C ASN A 121 8.69 -20.71 8.26
N ASP A 122 8.10 -20.92 9.44
CA ASP A 122 8.86 -21.04 10.69
C ASP A 122 9.40 -22.48 10.84
N PRO A 123 10.71 -22.71 10.59
CA PRO A 123 11.28 -24.05 10.65
C PRO A 123 11.38 -24.55 12.10
N SER A 124 11.40 -23.64 13.08
CA SER A 124 11.52 -23.96 14.49
C SER A 124 10.27 -24.62 15.06
N ALA A 125 9.10 -24.38 14.45
CA ALA A 125 7.81 -24.86 14.92
C ALA A 125 7.73 -26.40 15.01
N VAL A 126 8.38 -27.11 14.08
CA VAL A 126 8.44 -28.59 14.09
C VAL A 126 9.23 -29.09 15.28
N TYR A 127 10.38 -28.49 15.56
CA TYR A 127 11.26 -28.86 16.67
C TYR A 127 10.66 -28.46 18.02
N LEU A 128 10.00 -27.30 18.07
CA LEU A 128 9.28 -26.83 19.25
C LEU A 128 8.15 -27.79 19.61
N LYS A 129 7.32 -28.16 18.64
CA LYS A 129 6.24 -29.14 18.85
C LYS A 129 6.81 -30.47 19.35
N LYS A 130 7.87 -30.97 18.71
CA LYS A 130 8.54 -32.20 19.14
C LYS A 130 9.01 -32.11 20.59
N LEU A 131 9.67 -31.02 20.97
CA LEU A 131 10.18 -30.84 22.32
C LEU A 131 9.04 -30.77 23.35
N LEU A 132 7.94 -30.06 23.04
CA LEU A 132 6.76 -29.99 23.90
C LEU A 132 6.11 -31.37 24.11
N ASP A 133 5.99 -32.17 23.04
CA ASP A 133 5.48 -33.55 23.13
C ASP A 133 6.37 -34.42 24.03
N LYS A 134 7.70 -34.21 23.97
CA LYS A 134 8.68 -34.92 24.83
C LYS A 134 8.60 -34.49 26.29
N ILE A 135 8.39 -33.19 26.56
CA ILE A 135 8.17 -32.66 27.92
C ILE A 135 6.91 -33.30 28.52
N ALA A 136 5.83 -33.41 27.73
CA ALA A 136 4.59 -34.04 28.17
C ALA A 136 4.78 -35.53 28.50
N ALA A 137 5.59 -36.25 27.72
CA ALA A 137 5.89 -37.66 27.92
C ALA A 137 6.95 -37.95 29.01
N ALA A 138 7.70 -36.94 29.46
CA ALA A 138 8.79 -37.12 30.42
C ALA A 138 8.27 -37.49 31.83
N GLY A 139 9.05 -38.30 32.54
CA GLY A 139 8.79 -38.67 33.94
C GLY A 139 9.14 -37.55 34.93
N PRO A 140 8.99 -37.77 36.24
CA PRO A 140 9.35 -36.79 37.28
C PRO A 140 10.83 -36.35 37.21
N GLU A 141 11.72 -37.30 36.90
CA GLU A 141 13.18 -37.09 36.73
C GLU A 141 13.55 -36.50 35.35
N GLY A 142 12.57 -36.20 34.49
CA GLY A 142 12.80 -35.69 33.15
C GLY A 142 13.02 -36.78 32.09
N MET A 143 13.85 -36.48 31.08
CA MET A 143 14.13 -37.40 29.96
C MET A 143 15.53 -37.17 29.37
N GLN A 144 16.16 -38.24 28.88
CA GLN A 144 17.42 -38.18 28.12
C GLN A 144 17.26 -37.44 26.78
N SER A 145 18.28 -36.69 26.38
CA SER A 145 18.30 -35.93 25.12
C SER A 145 18.28 -36.80 23.87
N ALA A 146 18.67 -38.07 23.94
CA ALA A 146 18.81 -38.95 22.78
C ALA A 146 17.55 -38.99 21.88
N SER A 147 16.35 -38.88 22.45
CA SER A 147 15.10 -38.93 21.69
C SER A 147 14.65 -37.59 21.08
N TRP A 148 15.36 -36.51 21.36
CA TRP A 148 15.13 -35.15 20.86
C TRP A 148 16.44 -34.40 20.54
N GLN A 149 17.52 -35.15 20.27
CA GLN A 149 18.86 -34.62 20.02
C GLN A 149 18.89 -33.70 18.79
N ASP A 150 18.02 -33.95 17.81
CA ASP A 150 17.81 -33.12 16.63
C ASP A 150 17.35 -31.69 16.97
N VAL A 151 16.63 -31.48 18.09
CA VAL A 151 16.26 -30.13 18.56
C VAL A 151 17.50 -29.39 19.05
N ILE A 152 18.38 -30.06 19.79
CA ILE A 152 19.64 -29.47 20.28
C ILE A 152 20.53 -29.14 19.09
N SER A 153 20.69 -30.08 18.15
CA SER A 153 21.43 -29.86 16.91
C SER A 153 20.86 -28.70 16.11
N TYR A 154 19.53 -28.61 15.97
CA TYR A 154 18.87 -27.51 15.29
C TYR A 154 19.19 -26.17 15.97
N MET A 155 19.02 -26.08 17.29
CA MET A 155 19.31 -24.86 18.05
C MET A 155 20.76 -24.42 17.91
N ASP A 156 21.71 -25.36 18.03
CA ASP A 156 23.13 -25.04 17.89
C ASP A 156 23.52 -24.65 16.46
N GLU A 157 22.97 -25.32 15.45
CA GLU A 157 23.20 -24.98 14.03
C GLU A 157 22.63 -23.61 13.63
N HIS A 158 21.53 -23.20 14.27
CA HIS A 158 20.85 -21.93 14.00
C HIS A 158 21.26 -20.83 14.99
N GLY A 159 22.24 -21.10 15.85
CA GLY A 159 22.79 -20.12 16.81
C GLY A 159 21.80 -19.71 17.91
N ILE A 160 20.76 -20.51 18.15
CA ILE A 160 19.74 -20.28 19.18
C ILE A 160 20.35 -20.61 20.54
N LYS A 161 20.39 -19.60 21.41
CA LYS A 161 21.03 -19.70 22.73
C LYS A 161 20.03 -19.91 23.84
N VAL A 162 20.43 -20.71 24.83
CA VAL A 162 19.71 -20.93 26.09
C VAL A 162 20.55 -20.29 27.19
N ASP A 163 19.98 -19.33 27.93
CA ASP A 163 20.69 -18.54 28.95
C ASP A 163 22.03 -17.93 28.45
N GLY A 164 22.06 -17.51 27.18
CA GLY A 164 23.24 -16.91 26.54
C GLY A 164 24.32 -17.89 26.09
N GLN A 165 24.13 -19.20 26.32
CA GLN A 165 25.04 -20.28 25.92
C GLN A 165 24.47 -21.08 24.76
N ARG A 166 25.33 -21.84 24.06
CA ARG A 166 24.86 -22.84 23.08
C ARG A 166 24.02 -23.89 23.81
N CYS A 167 23.04 -24.47 23.13
CA CYS A 167 22.12 -25.42 23.75
C CYS A 167 22.87 -26.65 24.30
N CYS A 168 23.86 -27.16 23.54
CA CYS A 168 24.72 -28.22 24.05
C CYS A 168 25.48 -27.82 25.31
N ASP A 169 26.10 -26.64 25.32
CA ASP A 169 26.97 -26.17 26.42
C ASP A 169 26.14 -25.95 27.69
N TYR A 170 24.93 -25.42 27.52
CA TYR A 170 23.94 -25.27 28.57
C TYR A 170 23.60 -26.62 29.21
N ILE A 171 23.28 -27.64 28.40
CA ILE A 171 22.94 -28.99 28.89
C ILE A 171 24.13 -29.61 29.64
N TRP A 172 25.34 -29.51 29.10
CA TRP A 172 26.55 -30.04 29.73
C TRP A 172 26.90 -29.34 31.06
N GLY A 173 26.48 -28.09 31.22
CA GLY A 173 26.65 -27.30 32.45
C GLY A 173 25.65 -27.61 33.55
N LEU A 174 24.59 -28.38 33.27
CA LEU A 174 23.58 -28.74 34.27
C LEU A 174 24.17 -29.66 35.34
N THR A 175 23.88 -29.37 36.60
CA THR A 175 24.35 -30.16 37.75
C THR A 175 23.89 -31.62 37.70
N GLU A 176 22.67 -31.84 37.22
CA GLU A 176 22.07 -33.18 37.01
C GLU A 176 22.73 -33.97 35.87
N VAL A 177 23.30 -33.29 34.87
CA VAL A 177 24.02 -33.95 33.76
C VAL A 177 25.46 -34.25 34.15
N GLY A 178 26.10 -33.40 34.95
CA GLY A 178 27.40 -33.69 35.58
C GLY A 178 28.51 -34.08 34.59
N GLN A 179 28.46 -33.58 33.35
CA GLN A 179 29.34 -33.99 32.24
C GLN A 179 29.34 -35.49 31.91
N GLN A 180 28.28 -36.21 32.29
CA GLN A 180 28.10 -37.62 31.99
C GLN A 180 27.08 -37.81 30.87
N SER A 181 27.43 -38.63 29.89
CA SER A 181 26.49 -39.03 28.84
C SER A 181 25.33 -39.84 29.43
N TRP A 182 24.16 -39.77 28.79
CA TRP A 182 22.94 -40.53 29.14
C TRP A 182 22.24 -40.09 30.43
N GLN A 183 22.57 -38.93 30.97
CA GLN A 183 21.79 -38.36 32.07
C GLN A 183 20.45 -37.78 31.59
N SER A 184 19.45 -37.81 32.48
CA SER A 184 18.15 -37.22 32.20
C SER A 184 18.19 -35.72 32.45
N ILE A 185 17.52 -34.96 31.58
CA ILE A 185 17.36 -33.52 31.71
C ILE A 185 15.98 -33.28 32.32
N SER A 186 15.92 -32.55 33.42
CA SER A 186 14.68 -32.25 34.14
C SER A 186 13.72 -31.44 33.27
N LYS A 187 12.42 -31.58 33.57
CA LYS A 187 11.36 -30.87 32.84
C LYS A 187 11.53 -29.35 32.85
N VAL A 188 12.11 -28.79 33.92
CA VAL A 188 12.35 -27.35 34.04
C VAL A 188 13.33 -26.88 32.97
N HIS A 189 14.47 -27.56 32.84
CA HIS A 189 15.47 -27.23 31.83
C HIS A 189 14.97 -27.51 30.41
N MET A 190 14.22 -28.61 30.20
CA MET A 190 13.55 -28.85 28.91
C MET A 190 12.58 -27.71 28.55
N GLN A 191 11.82 -27.19 29.50
CA GLN A 191 10.91 -26.06 29.27
C GLN A 191 11.67 -24.76 29.00
N GLN A 192 12.81 -24.53 29.65
CA GLN A 192 13.67 -23.38 29.34
C GLN A 192 14.21 -23.44 27.91
N ILE A 193 14.63 -24.61 27.45
CA ILE A 193 15.06 -24.85 26.06
C ILE A 193 13.88 -24.61 25.10
N ALA A 194 12.69 -25.11 25.42
CA ALA A 194 11.49 -24.88 24.61
C ALA A 194 11.11 -23.40 24.52
N ASN A 195 11.22 -22.66 25.62
CA ASN A 195 10.96 -21.23 25.65
C ASN A 195 11.99 -20.46 24.80
N ALA A 196 13.28 -20.82 24.88
CA ALA A 196 14.32 -20.22 24.05
C ALA A 196 14.09 -20.50 22.56
N LEU A 197 13.70 -21.73 22.20
CA LEU A 197 13.38 -22.11 20.83
C LEU A 197 12.14 -21.37 20.31
N GLY A 198 11.07 -21.27 21.11
CA GLY A 198 9.86 -20.54 20.72
C GLY A 198 10.08 -19.04 20.60
N ALA A 199 10.99 -18.46 21.40
CA ALA A 199 11.36 -17.05 21.28
C ALA A 199 12.27 -16.77 20.07
N ALA A 200 13.08 -17.75 19.67
CA ALA A 200 14.02 -17.65 18.56
C ALA A 200 13.46 -18.12 17.22
N GLY A 201 12.19 -18.56 17.18
CA GLY A 201 11.49 -18.82 15.92
C GLY A 201 11.53 -17.61 15.00
N GLY A 202 11.27 -17.84 13.71
CA GLY A 202 11.32 -16.75 12.74
C GLY A 202 11.63 -17.19 11.32
N LEU A 203 11.92 -16.20 10.49
CA LEU A 203 12.18 -16.38 9.07
C LEU A 203 13.68 -16.37 8.80
N ASP A 204 14.11 -17.21 7.86
CA ASP A 204 15.46 -17.13 7.30
C ASP A 204 15.60 -15.91 6.36
N LYS A 205 16.84 -15.64 5.96
CA LYS A 205 17.18 -14.52 5.09
C LYS A 205 16.35 -14.47 3.80
N GLY A 206 16.17 -15.60 3.12
CA GLY A 206 15.41 -15.67 1.87
C GLY A 206 13.94 -15.36 2.10
N LYS A 207 13.37 -15.87 3.20
CA LYS A 207 11.97 -15.61 3.55
C LYS A 207 11.71 -14.17 4.00
N LEU A 208 12.66 -13.53 4.66
CA LEU A 208 12.61 -12.10 4.96
C LEU A 208 12.74 -11.25 3.69
N GLN A 209 13.58 -11.66 2.74
CA GLN A 209 13.69 -10.99 1.44
C GLN A 209 12.37 -11.01 0.68
N ALA A 210 11.64 -12.12 0.69
CA ALA A 210 10.30 -12.19 0.08
C ALA A 210 9.32 -11.18 0.72
N VAL A 211 9.33 -11.06 2.05
CA VAL A 211 8.50 -10.08 2.78
C VAL A 211 8.90 -8.65 2.39
N LYS A 212 10.21 -8.35 2.34
CA LYS A 212 10.72 -7.05 1.89
C LYS A 212 10.26 -6.74 0.47
N SER A 213 10.42 -7.68 -0.46
CA SER A 213 10.01 -7.51 -1.85
C SER A 213 8.51 -7.29 -2.00
N ALA A 214 7.68 -7.94 -1.18
CA ALA A 214 6.25 -7.68 -1.15
C ALA A 214 5.93 -6.23 -0.73
N LEU A 215 6.58 -5.74 0.33
CA LEU A 215 6.43 -4.35 0.80
C LEU A 215 6.94 -3.32 -0.22
N GLU A 216 8.09 -3.57 -0.84
CA GLU A 216 8.63 -2.72 -1.91
C GLU A 216 7.70 -2.70 -3.13
N SER A 217 7.10 -3.83 -3.49
CA SER A 217 6.10 -3.90 -4.56
C SER A 217 4.87 -3.03 -4.24
N VAL A 218 4.37 -3.10 -3.01
CA VAL A 218 3.25 -2.24 -2.54
C VAL A 218 3.65 -0.76 -2.58
N SER A 219 4.83 -0.41 -2.08
CA SER A 219 5.38 0.95 -2.10
C SER A 219 5.44 1.51 -3.52
N ASN A 220 6.05 0.76 -4.45
CA ASN A 220 6.20 1.16 -5.84
C ASN A 220 4.85 1.34 -6.52
N ARG A 221 3.92 0.40 -6.36
CA ARG A 221 2.56 0.50 -6.91
C ARG A 221 1.82 1.73 -6.39
N ALA A 222 1.99 2.06 -5.12
CA ALA A 222 1.37 3.25 -4.52
C ALA A 222 2.00 4.55 -5.05
N SER A 223 3.32 4.60 -5.19
CA SER A 223 4.06 5.72 -5.79
C SER A 223 3.67 5.95 -7.25
N ASP A 224 3.52 4.88 -8.03
CA ASP A 224 3.07 4.94 -9.43
C ASP A 224 1.66 5.51 -9.52
N PHE A 225 0.76 5.08 -8.63
CA PHE A 225 -0.59 5.62 -8.55
C PHE A 225 -0.60 7.12 -8.23
N VAL A 226 0.24 7.58 -7.30
CA VAL A 226 0.36 9.01 -6.96
C VAL A 226 0.82 9.81 -8.17
N SER A 227 1.87 9.34 -8.84
CA SER A 227 2.42 9.97 -10.05
C SER A 227 1.37 10.06 -11.16
N GLN A 228 0.62 8.97 -11.39
CA GLN A 228 -0.47 8.94 -12.35
C GLN A 228 -1.62 9.89 -11.96
N SER A 229 -1.98 9.94 -10.69
CA SER A 229 -3.04 10.81 -10.16
C SER A 229 -2.69 12.28 -10.31
N GLN A 230 -1.42 12.66 -10.09
CA GLN A 230 -0.94 14.01 -10.32
C GLN A 230 -1.13 14.45 -11.79
N LEU A 231 -0.84 13.58 -12.76
CA LEU A 231 -1.07 13.86 -14.18
C LEU A 231 -2.56 14.00 -14.51
N GLN A 232 -3.42 13.18 -13.89
CA GLN A 232 -4.87 13.28 -14.07
C GLN A 232 -5.42 14.59 -13.49
N LEU A 233 -4.94 15.01 -12.32
CA LEU A 233 -5.29 16.29 -11.71
C LEU A 233 -4.88 17.48 -12.58
N GLN A 234 -3.69 17.43 -13.18
CA GLN A 234 -3.27 18.47 -14.15
C GLN A 234 -4.23 18.56 -15.34
N LYS A 235 -4.71 17.42 -15.86
CA LYS A 235 -5.72 17.40 -16.94
C LYS A 235 -7.05 18.00 -16.47
N ILE A 236 -7.52 17.64 -15.29
CA ILE A 236 -8.75 18.20 -14.70
C ILE A 236 -8.63 19.72 -14.57
N MET A 237 -7.50 20.23 -14.07
CA MET A 237 -7.23 21.67 -13.95
C MET A 237 -7.20 22.37 -15.32
N GLN A 238 -6.58 21.75 -16.33
CA GLN A 238 -6.61 22.28 -17.70
C GLN A 238 -8.04 22.35 -18.25
N THR A 239 -8.82 21.27 -18.09
CA THR A 239 -10.23 21.25 -18.52
C THR A 239 -11.06 22.28 -17.76
N TYR A 240 -10.87 22.42 -16.45
CA TYR A 240 -11.54 23.41 -15.63
C TYR A 240 -11.26 24.84 -16.13
N ASN A 241 -10.00 25.16 -16.42
CA ASN A 241 -9.62 26.46 -16.97
C ASN A 241 -10.25 26.73 -18.35
N VAL A 242 -10.35 25.69 -19.21
CA VAL A 242 -11.07 25.80 -20.49
C VAL A 242 -12.55 26.08 -20.26
N THR A 243 -13.20 25.37 -19.34
CA THR A 243 -14.61 25.59 -18.99
C THR A 243 -14.85 27.01 -18.49
N VAL A 244 -13.97 27.55 -17.63
CA VAL A 244 -14.01 28.95 -17.18
C VAL A 244 -13.90 29.93 -18.35
N SER A 245 -12.97 29.70 -19.27
CA SER A 245 -12.79 30.55 -20.45
C SER A 245 -14.04 30.56 -21.36
N LEU A 246 -14.66 29.39 -21.56
CA LEU A 246 -15.91 29.25 -22.30
C LEU A 246 -17.07 29.96 -21.59
N LEU A 247 -17.14 29.86 -20.26
CA LEU A 247 -18.13 30.54 -19.43
C LEU A 247 -18.02 32.06 -19.58
N ASN A 248 -16.81 32.60 -19.45
CA ASN A 248 -16.54 34.03 -19.62
C ASN A 248 -16.90 34.50 -21.04
N SER A 249 -16.59 33.70 -22.06
CA SER A 249 -16.93 34.00 -23.45
C SER A 249 -18.44 34.06 -23.68
N MET A 250 -19.21 33.10 -23.13
CA MET A 250 -20.67 33.11 -23.22
C MET A 250 -21.31 34.23 -22.42
N GLN A 251 -20.79 34.54 -21.22
CA GLN A 251 -21.26 35.69 -20.43
C GLN A 251 -21.04 37.01 -21.18
N THR A 252 -19.89 37.17 -21.84
CA THR A 252 -19.59 38.34 -22.65
C THR A 252 -20.56 38.46 -23.84
N MET A 253 -20.82 37.35 -24.53
CA MET A 253 -21.77 37.32 -25.64
C MET A 253 -23.20 37.66 -25.18
N LEU A 254 -23.64 37.12 -24.04
CA LEU A 254 -24.93 37.50 -23.44
C LEU A 254 -25.00 38.98 -23.09
N ALA A 255 -23.93 39.55 -22.53
CA ALA A 255 -23.86 40.97 -22.20
C ALA A 255 -23.95 41.85 -23.45
N GLU A 256 -23.27 41.48 -24.54
CA GLU A 256 -23.33 42.17 -25.83
C GLU A 256 -24.72 42.07 -26.46
N MET A 257 -25.34 40.88 -26.42
CA MET A 257 -26.72 40.70 -26.88
C MET A 257 -27.69 41.58 -26.09
N ASN A 258 -27.62 41.57 -24.77
CA ASN A 258 -28.47 42.40 -23.91
C ASN A 258 -28.28 43.90 -24.21
N LYS A 259 -27.05 44.33 -24.44
CA LYS A 259 -26.74 45.72 -24.83
C LYS A 259 -27.32 46.07 -26.21
N SER A 260 -27.21 45.18 -27.18
CA SER A 260 -27.79 45.36 -28.52
C SER A 260 -29.32 45.47 -28.48
N ILE A 261 -29.99 44.61 -27.70
CA ILE A 261 -31.44 44.69 -27.49
C ILE A 261 -31.81 46.03 -26.84
N ALA A 262 -31.11 46.43 -25.78
CA ALA A 262 -31.36 47.70 -25.10
C ALA A 262 -31.15 48.93 -26.00
N GLN A 263 -30.23 48.86 -26.97
CA GLN A 263 -30.01 49.92 -27.95
C GLN A 263 -31.10 49.98 -29.03
N ASN A 264 -31.71 48.86 -29.39
CA ASN A 264 -32.77 48.80 -30.40
C ASN A 264 -34.17 49.15 -29.83
N VAL A 265 -34.34 49.19 -28.51
CA VAL A 265 -35.61 49.53 -27.84
C VAL A 265 -35.71 51.03 -27.48
N ARG A 266 -34.66 51.82 -27.74
CA ARG A 266 -34.69 53.30 -27.69
C ARG A 266 -35.00 53.88 -29.06
#